data_AF-A0A957PC82-F1
#
_entry.id   AF-A0A957PC82-F1
#
_cell.length_a   1.000
_cell.length_b   1.000
_cell.length_c   1.000
_cell.angle_alpha   90.00
_cell.angle_beta   90.00
_cell.angle_gamma   90.00
#
_symmetry.space_group_name_H-M   'P 1'
#
loop_
_entity.id
_entity.type
_entity.pdbx_description
1 polymer ?
#
loop_
_entity_poly.entity_id
_entity_poly.type
_entity_poly.pdbx_seq_one_letter_code
_entity_poly.pdbx_strand_id
1 'polypeptide(L)'
;MFNQPNRAVGIVGYGAYVPRFRLPGSEISRVWTEGNSRSPIREKAVPGKDEDTATMSIEAARNALARAQIDPQLLRAVWVGSESHPYAVKPTGTIVAEAIGATPVTLAADWQFACKAGTEATQAAIGFVGSGMGDYALSIGMDTAQGRPGDALEYTAGAGGAAYIIGPAEQACALIQRTGSYVSDTTDFWRRPTTHYPSHAERFSGDPGYFGHVVPAAAALMHEMGTTPADYRYVVFHQPNAKFPTRALEQLGFTKEQWQTGLLVREIGNTYAGAAMIGLTAVLDVAAPGDRILMVSYGSGAGSDGFDLMATDKITEVQTR
;
A
#
# COMPACT_ATOMS: atom_id res chain seq x y z
N MET A 1 6.49 -19.60 -9.96
CA MET A 1 5.02 -19.64 -9.95
C MET A 1 4.58 -18.22 -9.66
N PHE A 2 4.29 -17.45 -10.70
CA PHE A 2 3.93 -16.04 -10.64
C PHE A 2 2.60 -15.85 -11.34
N ASN A 3 1.82 -14.90 -10.87
CA ASN A 3 0.47 -14.70 -11.36
C ASN A 3 0.53 -13.86 -12.63
N GLN A 4 -0.09 -14.37 -13.70
CA GLN A 4 -0.31 -13.64 -14.93
C GLN A 4 -1.78 -13.82 -15.35
N PRO A 5 -2.55 -12.73 -15.47
CA PRO A 5 -3.93 -12.84 -15.93
C PRO A 5 -4.00 -13.19 -17.42
N ASN A 6 -5.13 -13.77 -17.85
CA ASN A 6 -5.38 -14.10 -19.26
C ASN A 6 -5.47 -12.84 -20.13
N ARG A 7 -6.16 -11.81 -19.65
CA ARG A 7 -6.19 -10.46 -20.24
C ARG A 7 -5.15 -9.59 -19.53
N ALA A 8 -4.37 -8.84 -20.30
CA ALA A 8 -3.45 -7.86 -19.74
C ALA A 8 -4.22 -6.74 -19.01
N VAL A 9 -3.72 -6.33 -17.84
CA VAL A 9 -4.35 -5.32 -16.99
C VAL A 9 -3.33 -4.29 -16.51
N GLY A 10 -3.82 -3.18 -15.97
CA GLY A 10 -2.99 -2.20 -15.32
C GLY A 10 -3.79 -1.23 -14.46
N ILE A 11 -3.07 -0.27 -13.85
CA ILE A 11 -3.67 0.80 -13.06
C ILE A 11 -4.18 1.86 -14.05
N VAL A 12 -5.48 2.14 -14.04
CA VAL A 12 -6.14 3.15 -14.89
C VAL A 12 -6.25 4.49 -14.18
N GLY A 13 -6.44 4.46 -12.85
CA GLY A 13 -6.43 5.64 -12.00
C GLY A 13 -5.96 5.28 -10.60
N TYR A 14 -5.38 6.27 -9.92
CA TYR A 14 -4.84 6.10 -8.59
C TYR A 14 -5.12 7.32 -7.72
N GLY A 15 -5.22 7.13 -6.41
CA GLY A 15 -5.48 8.21 -5.47
C GLY A 15 -4.89 7.89 -4.12
N ALA A 16 -4.39 8.90 -3.43
CA ALA A 16 -3.94 8.78 -2.05
C ALA A 16 -4.76 9.70 -1.15
N TYR A 17 -4.80 9.35 0.13
CA TYR A 17 -5.28 10.25 1.18
C TYR A 17 -4.37 10.17 2.39
N VAL A 18 -4.04 11.34 2.94
CA VAL A 18 -3.25 11.49 4.16
C VAL A 18 -3.94 12.53 5.03
N PRO A 19 -4.24 12.22 6.31
CA PRO A 19 -4.81 13.19 7.23
C PRO A 19 -4.01 14.49 7.32
N ARG A 20 -4.75 15.59 7.51
CA ARG A 20 -4.18 16.93 7.63
C ARG A 20 -3.38 17.11 8.93
N PHE A 21 -3.78 16.47 10.02
CA PHE A 21 -3.09 16.65 11.31
C PHE A 21 -1.78 15.88 11.32
N ARG A 22 -0.74 16.52 11.86
CA ARG A 22 0.63 16.01 11.93
C ARG A 22 1.14 16.07 13.36
N LEU A 23 1.81 15.00 13.80
CA LEU A 23 2.52 14.95 15.08
C LEU A 23 4.03 14.87 14.81
N PRO A 24 4.79 15.93 15.12
CA PRO A 24 6.24 15.90 15.01
C PRO A 24 6.83 14.81 15.92
N GLY A 25 7.77 14.04 15.41
CA GLY A 25 8.42 13.01 16.23
C GLY A 25 9.27 13.60 17.37
N SER A 26 9.69 14.86 17.26
CA SER A 26 10.32 15.61 18.35
C SER A 26 9.38 15.81 19.54
N GLU A 27 8.07 15.94 19.32
CA GLU A 27 7.09 16.06 20.42
C GLU A 27 6.91 14.73 21.16
N ILE A 28 6.90 13.61 20.44
CA ILE A 28 6.88 12.27 21.03
C ILE A 28 8.13 12.08 21.91
N SER A 29 9.31 12.43 21.40
CA SER A 29 10.57 12.37 22.17
C SER A 29 10.56 13.29 23.39
N ARG A 30 10.01 14.51 23.26
CA ARG A 30 9.89 15.46 24.38
C ARG A 30 9.02 14.90 25.51
N VAL A 31 7.90 14.26 25.19
CA VAL A 31 6.97 13.70 26.18
C VAL A 31 7.55 12.47 26.87
N TRP A 32 8.17 11.55 26.13
CA TRP A 32 8.59 10.25 26.70
C TRP A 32 10.04 10.19 27.17
N THR A 33 10.91 11.06 26.66
CA THR A 33 12.35 11.00 26.93
C THR A 33 12.96 12.35 27.30
N GLU A 34 12.13 13.37 27.52
CA GLU A 34 12.55 14.76 27.77
C GLU A 34 13.47 15.31 26.67
N GLY A 35 13.33 14.80 25.43
CA GLY A 35 14.14 15.18 24.28
C GLY A 35 15.49 14.46 24.17
N ASN A 36 15.80 13.52 25.07
CA ASN A 36 17.08 12.79 25.07
C ASN A 36 17.17 11.71 23.97
N SER A 37 16.06 11.36 23.32
CA SER A 37 16.04 10.43 22.19
C SER A 37 15.85 11.13 20.85
N ARG A 38 16.58 10.70 19.81
CA ARG A 38 16.38 11.23 18.45
C ARG A 38 15.19 10.53 17.81
N SER A 39 14.23 11.30 17.32
CA SER A 39 13.12 10.77 16.54
C SER A 39 13.59 10.08 15.25
N PRO A 40 13.09 8.88 14.93
CA PRO A 40 13.40 8.19 13.68
C PRO A 40 12.68 8.77 12.45
N ILE A 41 11.70 9.65 12.68
CA ILE A 41 10.90 10.32 11.64
C ILE A 41 10.84 11.82 11.90
N ARG A 42 10.45 12.61 10.89
CA ARG A 42 10.20 14.03 11.06
C ARG A 42 8.84 14.24 11.74
N GLU A 43 7.80 13.69 11.15
CA GLU A 43 6.42 13.76 11.62
C GLU A 43 5.60 12.57 11.10
N LYS A 44 4.49 12.28 11.78
CA LYS A 44 3.51 11.28 11.34
C LYS A 44 2.13 11.90 11.18
N ALA A 45 1.33 11.37 10.26
CA ALA A 45 -0.05 11.75 10.08
C ALA A 45 -0.93 11.16 11.20
N VAL A 46 -1.86 11.95 11.72
CA VAL A 46 -2.81 11.57 12.77
C VAL A 46 -4.22 11.83 12.27
N PRO A 47 -5.15 10.87 12.38
CA PRO A 47 -6.52 11.09 11.94
C PRO A 47 -7.21 12.14 12.82
N GLY A 48 -8.01 13.00 12.21
CA GLY A 48 -8.99 13.84 12.88
C GLY A 48 -10.13 13.03 13.48
N LYS A 49 -11.06 13.71 14.15
CA LYS A 49 -12.18 13.06 14.86
C LYS A 49 -13.15 12.34 13.93
N ASP A 50 -13.29 12.84 12.70
CA ASP A 50 -14.19 12.30 11.67
C ASP A 50 -13.40 11.55 10.57
N GLU A 51 -12.13 11.25 10.83
CA GLU A 51 -11.27 10.49 9.92
C GLU A 51 -11.07 9.06 10.46
N ASP A 52 -11.55 8.08 9.72
CA ASP A 52 -11.29 6.67 9.94
C ASP A 52 -10.91 5.99 8.62
N THR A 53 -10.63 4.69 8.67
CA THR A 53 -10.32 3.90 7.47
C THR A 53 -11.38 4.07 6.37
N ALA A 54 -12.67 4.13 6.71
CA ALA A 54 -13.72 4.27 5.71
C ALA A 54 -13.72 5.65 5.05
N THR A 55 -13.68 6.74 5.83
CA THR A 55 -13.72 8.09 5.28
C THR A 55 -12.47 8.42 4.46
N MET A 56 -11.29 7.99 4.92
CA MET A 56 -10.06 8.14 4.16
C MET A 56 -10.08 7.29 2.86
N SER A 57 -10.64 6.08 2.90
CA SER A 57 -10.83 5.26 1.69
C SER A 57 -11.74 5.92 0.66
N ILE A 58 -12.80 6.60 1.10
CA ILE A 58 -13.70 7.34 0.19
C ILE A 58 -12.93 8.45 -0.55
N GLU A 59 -12.11 9.23 0.16
CA GLU A 59 -11.35 10.31 -0.47
C GLU A 59 -10.28 9.79 -1.43
N ALA A 60 -9.55 8.73 -1.05
CA ALA A 60 -8.59 8.09 -1.96
C ALA A 60 -9.29 7.50 -3.20
N ALA A 61 -10.47 6.89 -3.05
CA ALA A 61 -11.26 6.35 -4.15
C ALA A 61 -11.76 7.45 -5.10
N ARG A 62 -12.23 8.58 -4.56
CA ARG A 62 -12.62 9.76 -5.36
C ARG A 62 -11.45 10.29 -6.18
N ASN A 63 -10.28 10.40 -5.57
CA ASN A 63 -9.05 10.80 -6.29
C ASN A 63 -8.70 9.80 -7.40
N ALA A 64 -8.81 8.50 -7.14
CA ALA A 64 -8.57 7.47 -8.16
C ALA A 64 -9.58 7.54 -9.32
N LEU A 65 -10.87 7.77 -9.03
CA LEU A 65 -11.92 7.97 -10.03
C LEU A 65 -11.71 9.24 -10.86
N ALA A 66 -11.36 10.35 -10.21
CA ALA A 66 -11.04 11.61 -10.89
C ALA A 66 -9.89 11.42 -11.88
N ARG A 67 -8.88 10.62 -11.51
CA ARG A 67 -7.77 10.27 -12.41
C ARG A 67 -8.16 9.28 -13.51
N ALA A 68 -8.98 8.28 -13.21
CA ALA A 68 -9.43 7.30 -14.20
C ALA A 68 -10.41 7.87 -15.23
N GLN A 69 -11.23 8.86 -14.86
CA GLN A 69 -12.30 9.42 -15.69
C GLN A 69 -13.27 8.34 -16.21
N ILE A 70 -13.65 7.39 -15.35
CA ILE A 70 -14.66 6.37 -15.63
C ILE A 70 -15.93 6.65 -14.83
N ASP A 71 -17.06 6.17 -15.34
CA ASP A 71 -18.30 6.09 -14.55
C ASP A 71 -18.08 5.10 -13.38
N PRO A 72 -18.30 5.52 -12.10
CA PRO A 72 -18.19 4.64 -10.94
C PRO A 72 -19.03 3.36 -11.04
N GLN A 73 -20.16 3.36 -11.78
CA GLN A 73 -20.99 2.18 -11.96
C GLN A 73 -20.32 1.08 -12.81
N LEU A 74 -19.22 1.39 -13.49
CA LEU A 74 -18.39 0.41 -14.19
C LEU A 74 -17.49 -0.39 -13.23
N LEU A 75 -17.32 0.06 -11.98
CA LEU A 75 -16.60 -0.70 -10.96
C LEU A 75 -17.42 -1.92 -10.54
N ARG A 76 -16.93 -3.10 -10.93
CA ARG A 76 -17.57 -4.38 -10.62
C ARG A 76 -17.11 -4.99 -9.30
N ALA A 77 -16.07 -4.42 -8.69
CA ALA A 77 -15.63 -4.71 -7.33
C ALA A 77 -15.08 -3.44 -6.64
N VAL A 78 -15.37 -3.29 -5.35
CA VAL A 78 -14.83 -2.29 -4.43
C VAL A 78 -14.30 -3.01 -3.20
N TRP A 79 -12.98 -3.11 -3.11
CA TRP A 79 -12.30 -3.89 -2.09
C TRP A 79 -11.38 -3.02 -1.24
N VAL A 80 -11.51 -3.15 0.08
CA VAL A 80 -10.75 -2.38 1.05
C VAL A 80 -9.91 -3.31 1.91
N GLY A 81 -8.60 -3.26 1.73
CA GLY A 81 -7.62 -3.90 2.59
C GLY A 81 -7.24 -3.00 3.76
N SER A 82 -7.43 -3.50 4.98
CA SER A 82 -7.09 -2.80 6.20
C SER A 82 -6.92 -3.79 7.36
N GLU A 83 -6.17 -3.39 8.37
CA GLU A 83 -6.16 -4.05 9.68
C GLU A 83 -6.80 -3.19 10.79
N SER A 84 -7.43 -2.07 10.41
CA SER A 84 -8.11 -1.11 11.27
C SER A 84 -9.51 -0.73 10.76
N HIS A 85 -10.25 -1.73 10.27
CA HIS A 85 -11.66 -1.56 9.91
C HIS A 85 -12.48 -1.03 11.10
N PRO A 86 -13.42 -0.07 10.88
CA PRO A 86 -14.24 0.51 11.94
C PRO A 86 -15.27 -0.47 12.51
N TYR A 87 -15.66 -1.48 11.72
CA TYR A 87 -16.63 -2.51 12.12
C TYR A 87 -16.03 -3.90 11.96
N ALA A 88 -16.39 -4.81 12.86
CA ALA A 88 -15.95 -6.20 12.79
C ALA A 88 -16.67 -7.02 11.70
N VAL A 89 -17.86 -6.60 11.28
CA VAL A 89 -18.74 -7.36 10.36
C VAL A 89 -19.24 -6.51 9.20
N LYS A 90 -19.69 -5.27 9.45
CA LYS A 90 -20.16 -4.38 8.38
C LYS A 90 -18.96 -3.98 7.50
N PRO A 91 -18.93 -4.35 6.21
CA PRO A 91 -17.74 -4.14 5.39
C PRO A 91 -17.56 -2.66 5.03
N THR A 92 -16.36 -2.14 5.24
CA THR A 92 -15.92 -0.83 4.76
C THR A 92 -16.15 -0.69 3.26
N GLY A 93 -15.92 -1.75 2.48
CA GLY A 93 -16.15 -1.76 1.03
C GLY A 93 -17.57 -1.35 0.63
N THR A 94 -18.60 -1.70 1.41
CA THR A 94 -19.99 -1.27 1.09
C THR A 94 -20.21 0.22 1.34
N ILE A 95 -19.57 0.78 2.36
CA ILE A 95 -19.63 2.21 2.68
C ILE A 95 -18.97 3.00 1.55
N VAL A 96 -17.78 2.57 1.13
CA VAL A 96 -17.03 3.20 0.03
C VAL A 96 -17.81 3.11 -1.28
N ALA A 97 -18.31 1.92 -1.64
CA ALA A 97 -19.04 1.70 -2.88
C ALA A 97 -20.27 2.63 -3.01
N GLU A 98 -21.04 2.76 -1.93
CA GLU A 98 -22.20 3.66 -1.89
C GLU A 98 -21.76 5.13 -2.01
N ALA A 99 -20.74 5.54 -1.26
CA ALA A 99 -20.29 6.93 -1.22
C ALA A 99 -19.67 7.44 -2.54
N ILE A 100 -19.17 6.54 -3.38
CA ILE A 100 -18.62 6.87 -4.71
C ILE A 100 -19.62 6.60 -5.86
N GLY A 101 -20.82 6.08 -5.56
CA GLY A 101 -21.85 5.80 -6.56
C GLY A 101 -21.64 4.55 -7.41
N ALA A 102 -20.88 3.56 -6.92
CA ALA A 102 -20.64 2.28 -7.61
C ALA A 102 -21.76 1.24 -7.37
N THR A 103 -22.71 1.53 -6.48
CA THR A 103 -23.85 0.68 -6.14
C THR A 103 -24.98 0.80 -7.17
N PRO A 104 -25.95 -0.15 -7.22
CA PRO A 104 -26.10 -1.33 -6.36
C PRO A 104 -25.44 -2.61 -6.91
N VAL A 105 -24.93 -2.61 -8.14
CA VAL A 105 -24.46 -3.84 -8.80
C VAL A 105 -22.93 -3.91 -8.80
N THR A 106 -22.33 -4.16 -7.64
CA THR A 106 -20.88 -4.30 -7.48
C THR A 106 -20.55 -5.28 -6.36
N LEU A 107 -19.41 -5.97 -6.45
CA LEU A 107 -18.88 -6.72 -5.31
C LEU A 107 -18.29 -5.74 -4.31
N ALA A 108 -18.56 -5.94 -3.02
CA ALA A 108 -17.95 -5.13 -1.96
C ALA A 108 -17.48 -6.04 -0.83
N ALA A 109 -16.22 -5.90 -0.42
CA ALA A 109 -15.63 -6.72 0.62
C ALA A 109 -14.42 -6.05 1.27
N ASP A 110 -14.10 -6.53 2.47
CA ASP A 110 -12.94 -6.12 3.25
C ASP A 110 -11.90 -7.24 3.22
N TRP A 111 -10.63 -6.86 3.09
CA TRP A 111 -9.49 -7.78 3.04
C TRP A 111 -8.63 -7.60 4.29
N GLN A 112 -8.17 -8.70 4.86
CA GLN A 112 -7.31 -8.70 6.04
C GLN A 112 -6.09 -9.58 5.80
N PHE A 113 -4.91 -8.96 5.87
CA PHE A 113 -3.60 -9.60 5.92
C PHE A 113 -2.60 -8.56 6.41
N ALA A 114 -2.78 -8.06 7.64
CA ALA A 114 -1.96 -7.00 8.21
C ALA A 114 -1.68 -5.88 7.17
N CYS A 115 -0.43 -5.43 7.08
CA CYS A 115 0.00 -4.41 6.13
C CYS A 115 0.06 -4.85 4.65
N LYS A 116 -0.25 -6.11 4.35
CA LYS A 116 -0.39 -6.67 2.98
C LYS A 116 -1.84 -6.60 2.47
N ALA A 117 -2.82 -6.31 3.33
CA ALA A 117 -4.24 -6.40 2.99
C ALA A 117 -4.63 -5.64 1.70
N GLY A 118 -4.10 -4.44 1.48
CA GLY A 118 -4.37 -3.64 0.29
C GLY A 118 -3.75 -4.20 -0.99
N THR A 119 -2.57 -4.84 -0.89
CA THR A 119 -1.98 -5.52 -2.04
C THR A 119 -2.64 -6.85 -2.34
N GLU A 120 -3.17 -7.54 -1.34
CA GLU A 120 -3.98 -8.76 -1.54
C GLU A 120 -5.29 -8.42 -2.29
N ALA A 121 -5.95 -7.32 -1.92
CA ALA A 121 -7.08 -6.78 -2.68
C ALA A 121 -6.69 -6.44 -4.14
N THR A 122 -5.45 -5.97 -4.36
CA THR A 122 -4.93 -5.66 -5.69
C THR A 122 -4.67 -6.94 -6.50
N GLN A 123 -4.12 -8.00 -5.89
CA GLN A 123 -3.96 -9.30 -6.54
C GLN A 123 -5.31 -9.88 -6.98
N ALA A 124 -6.33 -9.80 -6.13
CA ALA A 124 -7.68 -10.20 -6.47
C ALA A 124 -8.24 -9.35 -7.63
N ALA A 125 -8.02 -8.04 -7.63
CA ALA A 125 -8.49 -7.14 -8.68
C ALA A 125 -7.86 -7.45 -10.03
N ILE A 126 -6.57 -7.77 -10.05
CA ILE A 126 -5.83 -8.23 -11.25
C ILE A 126 -6.47 -9.51 -11.80
N GLY A 127 -6.72 -10.51 -10.95
CA GLY A 127 -7.36 -11.76 -11.36
C GLY A 127 -8.79 -11.56 -11.88
N PHE A 128 -9.57 -10.72 -11.20
CA PHE A 128 -10.97 -10.44 -11.52
C PHE A 128 -11.14 -9.72 -12.87
N VAL A 129 -10.34 -8.66 -13.11
CA VAL A 129 -10.35 -7.95 -14.40
C VAL A 129 -9.69 -8.82 -15.49
N GLY A 130 -8.61 -9.47 -15.12
CA GLY A 130 -7.83 -10.35 -16.00
C GLY A 130 -8.58 -11.57 -16.52
N SER A 131 -9.59 -12.05 -15.78
CA SER A 131 -10.47 -13.13 -16.22
C SER A 131 -11.63 -12.66 -17.10
N GLY A 132 -11.84 -11.34 -17.22
CA GLY A 132 -12.98 -10.74 -17.92
C GLY A 132 -14.28 -10.76 -17.13
N MET A 133 -14.25 -10.99 -15.81
CA MET A 133 -15.47 -10.98 -14.97
C MET A 133 -16.03 -9.56 -14.77
N GLY A 134 -15.19 -8.54 -14.91
CA GLY A 134 -15.58 -7.14 -15.03
C GLY A 134 -14.43 -6.30 -15.60
N ASP A 135 -14.74 -5.13 -16.13
CA ASP A 135 -13.71 -4.28 -16.74
C ASP A 135 -12.90 -3.50 -15.72
N TYR A 136 -13.48 -3.13 -14.58
CA TYR A 136 -12.77 -2.38 -13.54
C TYR A 136 -13.04 -2.92 -12.14
N ALA A 137 -12.00 -2.89 -11.31
CA ALA A 137 -12.06 -3.17 -9.89
C ALA A 137 -11.26 -2.13 -9.12
N LEU A 138 -11.85 -1.62 -8.03
CA LEU A 138 -11.22 -0.68 -7.12
C LEU A 138 -10.60 -1.45 -5.95
N SER A 139 -9.29 -1.32 -5.79
CA SER A 139 -8.52 -1.88 -4.68
C SER A 139 -7.98 -0.74 -3.80
N ILE A 140 -8.16 -0.84 -2.50
CA ILE A 140 -7.76 0.19 -1.54
C ILE A 140 -6.93 -0.44 -0.43
N GLY A 141 -5.80 0.18 -0.08
CA GLY A 141 -5.07 -0.09 1.16
C GLY A 141 -5.11 1.15 2.03
N MET A 142 -5.74 1.05 3.21
CA MET A 142 -5.99 2.19 4.08
C MET A 142 -5.96 1.78 5.53
N ASP A 143 -5.31 2.56 6.40
CA ASP A 143 -5.31 2.27 7.82
C ASP A 143 -5.13 3.52 8.69
N THR A 144 -5.59 3.39 9.93
CA THR A 144 -5.14 4.17 11.08
C THR A 144 -4.28 3.28 11.97
N ALA A 145 -2.95 3.32 11.81
CA ALA A 145 -2.06 2.46 12.57
C ALA A 145 -2.08 2.79 14.07
N GLN A 146 -2.02 1.77 14.93
CA GLN A 146 -2.04 1.96 16.39
C GLN A 146 -0.68 1.64 17.01
N GLY A 147 -0.14 2.59 17.77
CA GLY A 147 1.03 2.40 18.62
C GLY A 147 0.67 2.66 20.08
N ARG A 148 1.15 1.82 21.00
CA ARG A 148 0.93 2.04 22.43
C ARG A 148 1.72 3.28 22.89
N PRO A 149 1.16 4.15 23.76
CA PRO A 149 1.89 5.26 24.35
C PRO A 149 3.24 4.81 24.97
N GLY A 150 4.33 5.47 24.59
CA GLY A 150 5.69 5.17 25.03
C GLY A 150 6.38 4.02 24.27
N ASP A 151 5.69 3.34 23.36
CA ASP A 151 6.24 2.26 22.54
C ASP A 151 7.02 2.81 21.33
N ALA A 152 8.00 2.05 20.84
CA ALA A 152 8.74 2.42 19.63
C ALA A 152 7.82 2.57 18.40
N LEU A 153 6.74 1.79 18.31
CA LEU A 153 5.73 1.90 17.27
C LEU A 153 4.97 3.23 17.31
N GLU A 154 4.88 3.91 18.46
CA GLU A 154 4.20 5.20 18.55
C GLU A 154 4.83 6.23 17.61
N TYR A 155 6.16 6.18 17.44
CA TYR A 155 6.84 7.08 16.51
C TYR A 155 6.34 6.89 15.09
N THR A 156 6.18 5.65 14.61
CA THR A 156 5.86 5.42 13.20
C THR A 156 4.38 5.18 12.95
N ALA A 157 3.53 4.83 13.92
CA ALA A 157 2.11 4.58 13.70
C ALA A 157 1.38 5.83 13.17
N GLY A 158 1.13 5.87 11.87
CA GLY A 158 0.47 6.97 11.16
C GLY A 158 -0.88 6.54 10.57
N ALA A 159 -1.49 7.42 9.78
CA ALA A 159 -2.76 7.15 9.12
C ALA A 159 -2.75 7.61 7.65
N GLY A 160 -3.49 6.91 6.81
CA GLY A 160 -3.62 7.19 5.39
C GLY A 160 -3.47 5.94 4.53
N GLY A 161 -3.31 6.15 3.22
CA GLY A 161 -3.23 5.05 2.27
C GLY A 161 -3.54 5.48 0.84
N ALA A 162 -3.84 4.49 0.00
CA ALA A 162 -4.07 4.70 -1.42
C ALA A 162 -5.10 3.73 -2.02
N ALA A 163 -5.64 4.14 -3.16
CA ALA A 163 -6.63 3.46 -3.95
C ALA A 163 -6.16 3.33 -5.40
N TYR A 164 -6.40 2.18 -6.01
CA TYR A 164 -6.11 1.91 -7.42
C TYR A 164 -7.33 1.34 -8.11
N ILE A 165 -7.65 1.90 -9.27
CA ILE A 165 -8.58 1.31 -10.21
C ILE A 165 -7.76 0.44 -11.15
N ILE A 166 -7.93 -0.87 -11.01
CA ILE A 166 -7.38 -1.86 -11.93
C ILE A 166 -8.36 -2.00 -13.09
N GLY A 167 -7.83 -1.95 -14.31
CA GLY A 167 -8.63 -2.04 -15.53
C GLY A 167 -7.83 -2.60 -16.70
N PRO A 168 -8.37 -2.50 -17.93
CA PRO A 168 -7.74 -3.04 -19.12
C PRO A 168 -6.39 -2.38 -19.39
N ALA A 169 -5.40 -3.16 -19.84
CA ALA A 169 -4.07 -2.65 -20.17
C ALA A 169 -4.08 -1.47 -21.15
N GLU A 170 -5.02 -1.45 -22.10
CA GLU A 170 -5.13 -0.41 -23.11
C GLU A 170 -5.48 0.97 -22.52
N GLN A 171 -6.00 1.00 -21.30
CA GLN A 171 -6.40 2.21 -20.58
C GLN A 171 -5.46 2.55 -19.41
N ALA A 172 -4.51 1.67 -19.11
CA ALA A 172 -3.66 1.81 -17.94
C ALA A 172 -2.62 2.92 -18.10
N CYS A 173 -2.42 3.71 -17.04
CA CYS A 173 -1.26 4.59 -16.88
C CYS A 173 -0.01 3.82 -16.39
N ALA A 174 -0.19 2.66 -15.78
CA ALA A 174 0.88 1.73 -15.45
C ALA A 174 0.43 0.28 -15.71
N LEU A 175 1.09 -0.40 -16.63
CA LEU A 175 0.85 -1.81 -16.93
C LEU A 175 1.37 -2.68 -15.81
N ILE A 176 0.61 -3.70 -15.43
CA ILE A 176 1.04 -4.73 -14.48
C ILE A 176 1.59 -5.90 -15.30
N GLN A 177 2.92 -6.03 -15.34
CA GLN A 177 3.60 -7.02 -16.16
C GLN A 177 3.58 -8.41 -15.51
N ARG A 178 3.82 -8.43 -14.20
CA ARG A 178 3.89 -9.66 -13.40
C ARG A 178 3.68 -9.37 -11.93
N THR A 179 3.05 -10.30 -11.24
CA THR A 179 2.93 -10.25 -9.79
C THR A 179 3.29 -11.58 -9.15
N GLY A 180 3.69 -11.54 -7.87
CA GLY A 180 3.98 -12.74 -7.08
C GLY A 180 3.61 -12.54 -5.64
N SER A 181 3.33 -13.64 -4.94
CA SER A 181 3.02 -13.65 -3.51
C SER A 181 3.94 -14.67 -2.83
N TYR A 182 4.55 -14.29 -1.71
CA TYR A 182 5.42 -15.13 -0.89
C TYR A 182 4.87 -15.11 0.53
N VAL A 183 4.42 -16.25 1.06
CA VAL A 183 3.69 -16.35 2.33
C VAL A 183 4.27 -17.47 3.18
N SER A 184 4.34 -17.26 4.49
CA SER A 184 4.61 -18.30 5.49
C SER A 184 3.81 -18.02 6.76
N ASP A 185 3.67 -19.02 7.64
CA ASP A 185 3.19 -18.76 9.01
C ASP A 185 4.37 -18.27 9.86
N THR A 186 4.44 -16.96 10.05
CA THR A 186 5.46 -16.28 10.88
C THR A 186 4.76 -15.31 11.81
N THR A 187 4.63 -15.68 13.08
CA THR A 187 3.96 -14.84 14.09
C THR A 187 4.89 -13.74 14.60
N ASP A 188 5.02 -12.64 13.85
CA ASP A 188 5.91 -11.53 14.17
C ASP A 188 5.20 -10.27 14.70
N PHE A 189 3.96 -10.03 14.27
CA PHE A 189 3.09 -8.94 14.75
C PHE A 189 1.62 -9.34 14.59
N TRP A 190 0.80 -9.01 15.58
CA TRP A 190 -0.62 -9.35 15.58
C TRP A 190 -1.43 -8.43 16.51
N ARG A 191 -2.75 -8.35 16.29
CA ARG A 191 -3.69 -7.68 17.19
C ARG A 191 -4.91 -8.56 17.40
N ARG A 192 -5.27 -8.83 18.66
CA ARG A 192 -6.47 -9.61 18.99
C ARG A 192 -7.73 -8.74 18.87
N PRO A 193 -8.92 -9.31 18.55
CA PRO A 193 -10.14 -8.53 18.31
C PRO A 193 -10.52 -7.52 19.41
N THR A 194 -10.27 -7.84 20.68
CA THR A 194 -10.62 -6.99 21.83
C THR A 194 -9.48 -6.12 22.33
N THR A 195 -8.30 -6.19 21.70
CA THR A 195 -7.13 -5.40 22.10
C THR A 195 -6.98 -4.17 21.21
N HIS A 196 -6.76 -3.02 21.84
CA HIS A 196 -6.61 -1.76 21.13
C HIS A 196 -5.25 -1.63 20.43
N TYR A 197 -4.18 -2.03 21.11
CA TYR A 197 -2.82 -1.96 20.56
C TYR A 197 -2.35 -3.35 20.11
N PRO A 198 -1.57 -3.41 19.01
CA PRO A 198 -0.95 -4.65 18.57
C PRO A 198 0.13 -5.14 19.53
N SER A 199 0.55 -6.39 19.33
CA SER A 199 1.73 -7.00 19.93
C SER A 199 2.73 -7.34 18.84
N HIS A 200 4.03 -7.29 19.14
CA HIS A 200 5.10 -7.62 18.21
C HIS A 200 6.19 -8.43 18.89
N ALA A 201 6.89 -9.26 18.12
CA ALA A 201 8.01 -10.08 18.56
C ALA A 201 9.38 -9.35 18.44
N GLU A 202 9.34 -8.00 18.41
CA GLU A 202 10.50 -7.10 18.37
C GLU A 202 11.46 -7.42 17.22
N ARG A 203 12.63 -8.02 17.53
CA ARG A 203 13.66 -8.35 16.54
C ARG A 203 13.15 -9.33 15.48
N PHE A 204 12.23 -10.22 15.85
CA PHE A 204 11.62 -11.20 14.94
C PHE A 204 10.75 -10.56 13.85
N SER A 205 10.22 -9.35 14.10
CA SER A 205 9.52 -8.56 13.06
C SER A 205 10.46 -8.07 11.96
N GLY A 206 11.76 -7.96 12.24
CA GLY A 206 12.78 -7.76 11.22
C GLY A 206 13.19 -9.07 10.56
N ASP A 207 13.80 -9.95 11.34
CA ASP A 207 14.34 -11.24 10.88
C ASP A 207 13.85 -12.35 11.85
N PRO A 208 13.03 -13.32 11.41
CA PRO A 208 12.78 -13.72 10.01
C PRO A 208 11.57 -13.03 9.32
N GLY A 209 10.86 -12.12 10.00
CA GLY A 209 9.64 -11.49 9.46
C GLY A 209 9.88 -10.69 8.17
N TYR A 210 10.09 -9.38 8.28
CA TYR A 210 10.18 -8.48 7.12
C TYR A 210 11.25 -8.90 6.10
N PHE A 211 12.50 -9.12 6.53
CA PHE A 211 13.61 -9.40 5.60
C PHE A 211 13.50 -10.78 4.96
N GLY A 212 12.98 -11.77 5.69
CA GLY A 212 12.78 -13.14 5.20
C GLY A 212 11.65 -13.27 4.18
N HIS A 213 10.83 -12.23 3.97
CA HIS A 213 9.75 -12.24 2.98
C HIS A 213 10.01 -11.25 1.84
N VAL A 214 10.36 -10.00 2.16
CA VAL A 214 10.52 -8.93 1.16
C VAL A 214 11.70 -9.18 0.22
N VAL A 215 12.86 -9.58 0.76
CA VAL A 215 14.07 -9.84 -0.04
C VAL A 215 13.86 -11.01 -1.01
N PRO A 216 13.41 -12.21 -0.57
CA PRO A 216 13.17 -13.30 -1.50
C PRO A 216 12.00 -13.04 -2.46
N ALA A 217 10.94 -12.34 -2.04
CA ALA A 217 9.84 -11.97 -2.95
C ALA A 217 10.34 -11.07 -4.09
N ALA A 218 11.12 -10.03 -3.76
CA ALA A 218 11.72 -9.13 -4.74
C ALA A 218 12.68 -9.87 -5.68
N ALA A 219 13.59 -10.68 -5.12
CA ALA A 219 14.57 -11.44 -5.89
C ALA A 219 13.89 -12.45 -6.84
N ALA A 220 12.87 -13.16 -6.36
CA ALA A 220 12.14 -14.13 -7.16
C ALA A 220 11.37 -13.46 -8.30
N LEU A 221 10.74 -12.31 -8.06
CA LEU A 221 10.04 -11.56 -9.11
C LEU A 221 11.02 -10.99 -10.15
N MET A 222 12.14 -10.40 -9.72
CA MET A 222 13.17 -9.92 -10.64
C MET A 222 13.73 -11.06 -11.49
N HIS A 223 13.97 -12.23 -10.89
CA HIS A 223 14.40 -13.43 -11.60
C HIS A 223 13.40 -13.91 -12.65
N GLU A 224 12.10 -14.00 -12.30
CA GLU A 224 11.03 -14.33 -13.26
C GLU A 224 10.99 -13.34 -14.43
N MET A 225 11.21 -12.07 -14.15
CA MET A 225 11.22 -11.02 -15.17
C MET A 225 12.54 -10.92 -15.94
N GLY A 226 13.55 -11.72 -15.62
CA GLY A 226 14.88 -11.66 -16.23
C GLY A 226 15.57 -10.31 -16.02
N THR A 227 15.39 -9.71 -14.84
CA THR A 227 15.83 -8.34 -14.52
C THR A 227 16.73 -8.26 -13.30
N THR A 228 17.35 -7.11 -13.15
CA THR A 228 18.23 -6.72 -12.07
C THR A 228 17.75 -5.38 -11.47
N PRO A 229 18.25 -4.97 -10.30
CA PRO A 229 17.92 -3.66 -9.72
C PRO A 229 18.16 -2.48 -10.66
N ALA A 230 19.14 -2.58 -11.57
CA ALA A 230 19.47 -1.51 -12.52
C ALA A 230 18.40 -1.29 -13.59
N ASP A 231 17.51 -2.26 -13.82
CA ASP A 231 16.45 -2.18 -14.83
C ASP A 231 15.20 -1.41 -14.34
N TYR A 232 15.15 -1.05 -13.06
CA TYR A 232 14.04 -0.31 -12.48
C TYR A 232 14.39 1.15 -12.30
N ARG A 233 13.51 2.05 -12.74
CA ARG A 233 13.66 3.48 -12.45
C ARG A 233 13.32 3.78 -10.99
N TYR A 234 12.26 3.17 -10.48
CA TYR A 234 11.77 3.36 -9.12
C TYR A 234 11.52 2.04 -8.43
N VAL A 235 11.67 2.04 -7.10
CA VAL A 235 11.34 0.90 -6.26
C VAL A 235 10.69 1.35 -4.96
N VAL A 236 9.65 0.64 -4.53
CA VAL A 236 8.90 0.93 -3.30
C VAL A 236 8.76 -0.35 -2.48
N PHE A 237 9.35 -0.36 -1.30
CA PHE A 237 9.16 -1.45 -0.34
C PHE A 237 8.21 -1.02 0.78
N HIS A 238 7.50 -1.97 1.39
CA HIS A 238 6.72 -1.71 2.60
C HIS A 238 7.58 -1.01 3.66
N GLN A 239 7.03 0.03 4.28
CA GLN A 239 7.82 0.98 5.06
C GLN A 239 7.28 1.12 6.48
N PRO A 240 7.50 0.12 7.36
CA PRO A 240 7.04 0.19 8.75
C PRO A 240 7.85 1.18 9.58
N ASN A 241 9.07 1.47 9.13
CA ASN A 241 9.98 2.49 9.59
C ASN A 241 10.94 2.82 8.43
N ALA A 242 11.83 3.81 8.61
CA ALA A 242 12.76 4.20 7.56
C ALA A 242 13.97 3.27 7.39
N LYS A 243 14.27 2.38 8.35
CA LYS A 243 15.49 1.55 8.35
C LYS A 243 15.30 0.22 7.63
N PHE A 244 14.15 -0.41 7.80
CA PHE A 244 13.84 -1.73 7.25
C PHE A 244 13.82 -1.74 5.71
N PRO A 245 13.02 -0.89 5.04
CA PRO A 245 13.01 -0.85 3.59
C PRO A 245 14.38 -0.47 3.04
N THR A 246 15.06 0.55 3.57
CA THR A 246 16.38 0.97 3.05
C THR A 246 17.41 -0.14 3.16
N ARG A 247 17.46 -0.87 4.28
CA ARG A 247 18.38 -2.01 4.44
C ARG A 247 18.10 -3.12 3.42
N ALA A 248 16.83 -3.47 3.21
CA ALA A 248 16.46 -4.51 2.25
C ALA A 248 16.76 -4.10 0.80
N LEU A 249 16.52 -2.83 0.47
CA LEU A 249 16.80 -2.23 -0.83
C LEU A 249 18.30 -2.20 -1.12
N GLU A 250 19.11 -1.73 -0.17
CA GLU A 250 20.58 -1.72 -0.26
C GLU A 250 21.14 -3.14 -0.38
N GLN A 251 20.59 -4.10 0.37
CA GLN A 251 20.98 -5.52 0.28
C GLN A 251 20.74 -6.10 -1.13
N LEU A 252 19.67 -5.67 -1.80
CA LEU A 252 19.35 -6.10 -3.16
C LEU A 252 20.11 -5.32 -4.24
N GLY A 253 20.78 -4.21 -3.88
CA GLY A 253 21.56 -3.39 -4.81
C GLY A 253 20.83 -2.19 -5.42
N PHE A 254 19.68 -1.77 -4.86
CA PHE A 254 19.00 -0.55 -5.27
C PHE A 254 19.67 0.71 -4.70
N THR A 255 19.70 1.78 -5.49
CA THR A 255 20.27 3.08 -5.11
C THR A 255 19.23 3.99 -4.47
N LYS A 256 19.71 5.01 -3.74
CA LYS A 256 18.87 6.01 -3.08
C LYS A 256 17.94 6.74 -4.05
N GLU A 257 18.42 7.04 -5.25
CA GLU A 257 17.67 7.74 -6.28
C GLU A 257 16.43 6.95 -6.70
N GLN A 258 16.52 5.61 -6.70
CA GLN A 258 15.41 4.72 -7.08
C GLN A 258 14.33 4.64 -5.99
N TRP A 259 14.69 4.70 -4.71
CA TRP A 259 13.74 4.47 -3.61
C TRP A 259 13.31 5.71 -2.83
N GLN A 260 14.04 6.84 -2.91
CA GLN A 260 13.76 8.00 -2.06
C GLN A 260 12.39 8.64 -2.31
N THR A 261 11.89 8.59 -3.55
CA THR A 261 10.56 9.12 -3.92
C THR A 261 9.43 8.37 -3.22
N GLY A 262 9.55 7.04 -3.11
CA GLY A 262 8.53 6.20 -2.48
C GLY A 262 8.66 6.06 -0.96
N LEU A 263 9.76 6.53 -0.36
CA LEU A 263 10.02 6.43 1.07
C LEU A 263 9.38 7.59 1.86
N LEU A 264 8.09 7.45 2.15
CA LEU A 264 7.25 8.47 2.79
C LEU A 264 7.08 8.30 4.31
N VAL A 265 7.50 7.18 4.89
CA VAL A 265 7.34 6.88 6.33
C VAL A 265 7.97 7.94 7.26
N ARG A 266 8.95 8.71 6.76
CA ARG A 266 9.56 9.81 7.53
C ARG A 266 8.66 11.03 7.70
N GLU A 267 7.71 11.22 6.80
CA GLU A 267 6.82 12.39 6.73
C GLU A 267 5.36 12.04 7.02
N ILE A 268 4.98 10.76 6.91
CA ILE A 268 3.60 10.28 7.06
C ILE A 268 3.46 9.26 8.18
N GLY A 269 4.53 8.53 8.50
CA GLY A 269 4.46 7.31 9.31
C GLY A 269 4.05 6.08 8.50
N ASN A 270 3.99 4.95 9.19
CA ASN A 270 3.51 3.67 8.72
C ASN A 270 1.98 3.70 8.67
N THR A 271 1.45 3.62 7.46
CA THR A 271 0.01 3.55 7.16
C THR A 271 -0.45 2.12 6.90
N TYR A 272 0.23 1.13 7.50
CA TYR A 272 -0.04 -0.31 7.40
C TYR A 272 -0.37 -0.78 5.97
N ALA A 273 -1.61 -1.19 5.67
CA ALA A 273 -2.03 -1.70 4.37
C ALA A 273 -1.83 -0.67 3.23
N GLY A 274 -1.81 0.62 3.57
CA GLY A 274 -1.53 1.70 2.65
C GLY A 274 -0.05 2.02 2.44
N ALA A 275 0.88 1.47 3.22
CA ALA A 275 2.26 2.00 3.30
C ALA A 275 3.10 1.80 2.03
N ALA A 276 2.99 0.64 1.38
CA ALA A 276 3.64 0.42 0.08
C ALA A 276 2.88 1.16 -1.03
N MET A 277 1.55 1.13 -0.98
CA MET A 277 0.68 1.73 -2.00
C MET A 277 0.84 3.26 -2.05
N ILE A 278 0.87 3.94 -0.91
CA ILE A 278 1.07 5.40 -0.90
C ILE A 278 2.45 5.78 -1.46
N GLY A 279 3.49 4.98 -1.20
CA GLY A 279 4.80 5.16 -1.83
C GLY A 279 4.74 5.02 -3.36
N LEU A 280 3.97 4.06 -3.88
CA LEU A 280 3.73 3.91 -5.32
C LEU A 280 2.96 5.11 -5.90
N THR A 281 2.01 5.71 -5.18
CA THR A 281 1.35 6.93 -5.69
C THR A 281 2.32 8.09 -5.89
N ALA A 282 3.24 8.32 -4.95
CA ALA A 282 4.26 9.36 -5.09
C ALA A 282 5.23 9.09 -6.26
N VAL A 283 5.51 7.81 -6.54
CA VAL A 283 6.27 7.41 -7.73
C VAL A 283 5.47 7.69 -9.00
N LEU A 284 4.19 7.31 -9.04
CA LEU A 284 3.32 7.53 -10.20
C LEU A 284 3.09 9.02 -10.49
N ASP A 285 3.14 9.90 -9.49
CA ASP A 285 3.04 11.36 -9.67
C ASP A 285 4.24 11.96 -10.43
N VAL A 286 5.39 11.27 -10.48
CA VAL A 286 6.63 11.77 -11.11
C VAL A 286 7.22 10.86 -12.19
N ALA A 287 6.61 9.69 -12.43
CA ALA A 287 7.06 8.73 -13.42
C ALA A 287 6.90 9.26 -14.85
N ALA A 288 7.85 8.94 -15.71
CA ALA A 288 7.78 9.16 -17.15
C ALA A 288 7.30 7.91 -17.88
N PRO A 289 6.72 8.04 -19.09
CA PRO A 289 6.43 6.88 -19.94
C PRO A 289 7.67 5.99 -20.14
N GLY A 290 7.50 4.68 -19.98
CA GLY A 290 8.58 3.69 -20.07
C GLY A 290 9.38 3.50 -18.78
N ASP A 291 9.11 4.25 -17.71
CA ASP A 291 9.71 3.99 -16.41
C ASP A 291 9.19 2.66 -15.85
N ARG A 292 10.13 1.76 -15.53
CA ARG A 292 9.84 0.50 -14.85
C ARG A 292 9.87 0.68 -13.35
N ILE A 293 8.87 0.15 -12.65
CA ILE A 293 8.68 0.33 -11.22
C ILE A 293 8.52 -1.04 -10.55
N LEU A 294 9.26 -1.27 -9.46
CA LEU A 294 9.08 -2.43 -8.59
C LEU A 294 8.38 -2.01 -7.30
N MET A 295 7.26 -2.63 -6.95
CA MET A 295 6.66 -2.47 -5.62
C MET A 295 6.65 -3.81 -4.89
N VAL A 296 7.11 -3.85 -3.63
CA VAL A 296 7.07 -5.04 -2.79
C VAL A 296 6.46 -4.72 -1.43
N SER A 297 5.32 -5.32 -1.13
CA SER A 297 4.64 -5.16 0.15
C SER A 297 5.12 -6.16 1.19
N TYR A 298 4.69 -5.95 2.44
CA TYR A 298 4.85 -6.89 3.53
C TYR A 298 3.66 -6.74 4.45
N GLY A 299 3.20 -7.87 4.99
CA GLY A 299 2.24 -7.92 6.08
C GLY A 299 2.66 -9.02 7.03
N SER A 300 2.66 -8.72 8.31
CA SER A 300 2.99 -9.66 9.37
C SER A 300 1.99 -10.82 9.45
N GLY A 301 2.44 -11.96 9.97
CA GLY A 301 1.68 -13.22 10.02
C GLY A 301 2.17 -14.40 9.15
N ALA A 302 2.93 -14.31 8.05
CA ALA A 302 3.43 -13.15 7.31
C ALA A 302 3.49 -13.42 5.80
N GLY A 303 3.56 -12.35 5.00
CA GLY A 303 3.68 -12.47 3.55
C GLY A 303 4.07 -11.18 2.85
N SER A 304 4.46 -11.30 1.59
CA SER A 304 4.84 -10.21 0.70
C SER A 304 4.21 -10.40 -0.67
N ASP A 305 3.69 -9.33 -1.26
CA ASP A 305 3.39 -9.27 -2.70
C ASP A 305 4.45 -8.47 -3.43
N GLY A 306 4.86 -8.92 -4.61
CA GLY A 306 5.66 -8.15 -5.55
C GLY A 306 4.87 -7.78 -6.81
N PHE A 307 5.11 -6.57 -7.32
CA PHE A 307 4.50 -6.05 -8.54
C PHE A 307 5.58 -5.45 -9.44
N ASP A 308 5.67 -5.96 -10.68
CA ASP A 308 6.44 -5.37 -11.76
C ASP A 308 5.50 -4.51 -12.62
N LEU A 309 5.81 -3.21 -12.69
CA LEU A 309 4.98 -2.21 -13.32
C LEU A 309 5.76 -1.46 -14.40
N MET A 310 5.06 -1.08 -15.47
CA MET A 310 5.61 -0.25 -16.55
C MET A 310 4.71 0.96 -16.77
N ALA A 311 5.23 2.17 -16.55
CA ALA A 311 4.50 3.39 -16.86
C ALA A 311 4.24 3.50 -18.37
N THR A 312 3.02 3.87 -18.76
CA THR A 312 2.61 4.03 -20.16
C THR A 312 2.59 5.50 -20.56
N ASP A 313 2.37 5.79 -21.84
CA ASP A 313 2.20 7.15 -22.33
C ASP A 313 1.05 7.90 -21.63
N LYS A 314 0.04 7.18 -21.14
CA LYS A 314 -1.12 7.75 -20.43
C LYS A 314 -0.76 8.32 -19.06
N ILE A 315 0.41 8.01 -18.50
CA ILE A 315 0.79 8.49 -17.16
C ILE A 315 0.80 10.02 -17.08
N THR A 316 1.25 10.69 -18.15
CA THR A 316 1.33 12.15 -18.20
C THR A 316 -0.04 12.82 -18.15
N GLU A 317 -1.04 12.24 -18.82
CA GLU A 317 -2.42 12.73 -18.78
C GLU A 317 -3.04 12.49 -17.40
N VAL A 318 -2.85 11.29 -16.85
CA VAL A 318 -3.42 10.89 -15.55
C VAL A 318 -2.86 11.72 -14.39
N GLN A 319 -1.58 12.12 -14.44
CA GLN A 319 -0.96 13.00 -13.43
C GLN A 319 -1.57 14.40 -13.37
N THR A 320 -2.16 14.89 -14.47
CA THR A 320 -2.73 16.25 -14.53
C THR A 320 -4.17 16.36 -14.04
N ARG A 321 -4.78 15.22 -13.72
CA ARG A 321 -6.16 15.08 -13.21
C ARG A 321 -6.15 14.98 -11.69
#